data_AF-A0A7V3T5J8-F1
#
_entry.id   AF-A0A7V3T5J8-F1
#
_cell.length_a   1.000
_cell.length_b   1.000
_cell.length_c   1.000
_cell.angle_alpha   90.00
_cell.angle_beta   90.00
_cell.angle_gamma   90.00
#
_symmetry.space_group_name_H-M   'P 1'
#
loop_
_entity.id
_entity.type
_entity.pdbx_description
1 polymer ?
#
loop_
_entity_poly.entity_id
_entity_poly.type
_entity_poly.pdbx_seq_one_letter_code
_entity_poly.pdbx_strand_id
1 'polypeptide(L)'
;IHNGRVWYDHTKPWVTHASLQTSDMNGGVRFRAKYQKPVIYDECKYEGNIPQGWGNLTAREMTQRFWLGTLSGCYVGHGETYKHPQDILWWSKGGVLHGQSPQRIQWLKDFMAQAPPFHELQPLGDDKGRFVLAKPGDYYLVYCLNTRPQTIELAGDRPYKLDLIDPWTMTVTPVGSARPGSFAVTAPRADTVFRFSRYAPDEPIRPEARIQASPTAGQPPLVVGFKAVTDAARVEWDFGDGTKSTAREVQHTFVQPGMHSVTLTVSEPNGATAVAYAQIVTERDVSQPIVRVGFATNEMPAPKLHGTARRGPGGELVLPAGPPWGWVQVGDAPIEDLRGLQSLTIMGWLRPDSLQTGSGGNRIVFCLNRDGDGIDLVCLADGRLRLAINQWPDDVRNDSSPGKLVAGKWTFFAVTYDASRSQDSVHWYFSPALDAPRPAEVKLDRTTSYNHGPVGTDLRGLAIGNFNETMHSFGLDRQFRGALRGLQIFGSRLAERGAFGLEAILRHCQ
;
A
#
# COMPACT_ATOMS: atom_id res chain seq x y z
N ILE A 1 -10.71 -31.24 -13.74
CA ILE A 1 -11.30 -30.49 -14.89
C ILE A 1 -11.29 -29.03 -14.53
N HIS A 2 -10.58 -28.23 -15.31
CA HIS A 2 -10.43 -26.80 -15.12
C HIS A 2 -11.31 -26.03 -16.13
N ASN A 3 -12.13 -25.08 -15.69
CA ASN A 3 -12.97 -24.26 -16.56
C ASN A 3 -13.41 -22.95 -15.87
N GLY A 4 -13.11 -21.80 -16.50
CA GLY A 4 -13.44 -20.47 -15.99
C GLY A 4 -14.80 -19.90 -16.40
N ARG A 5 -15.60 -20.61 -17.21
CA ARG A 5 -16.94 -20.15 -17.63
C ARG A 5 -18.07 -20.90 -16.93
N VAL A 6 -17.98 -22.24 -16.90
CA VAL A 6 -18.96 -23.10 -16.24
C VAL A 6 -18.22 -23.99 -15.28
N TRP A 7 -18.58 -23.90 -14.01
CA TRP A 7 -17.95 -24.70 -12.97
C TRP A 7 -18.34 -26.17 -13.16
N TYR A 8 -17.33 -27.00 -13.30
CA TYR A 8 -17.52 -28.44 -13.33
C TYR A 8 -18.02 -28.94 -11.97
N ASP A 9 -18.82 -30.00 -11.97
CA ASP A 9 -19.19 -30.69 -10.74
C ASP A 9 -18.08 -31.65 -10.30
N HIS A 10 -17.17 -31.16 -9.44
CA HIS A 10 -16.08 -31.96 -8.89
C HIS A 10 -16.50 -32.92 -7.77
N THR A 11 -17.78 -32.95 -7.37
CA THR A 11 -18.27 -33.91 -6.36
C THR A 11 -18.33 -35.34 -6.90
N LYS A 12 -18.39 -35.52 -8.23
CA LYS A 12 -18.46 -36.82 -8.91
C LYS A 12 -17.44 -37.84 -8.39
N PRO A 13 -17.81 -39.12 -8.17
CA PRO A 13 -16.94 -40.09 -7.48
C PRO A 13 -15.55 -40.30 -8.09
N TRP A 14 -15.43 -40.25 -9.42
CA TRP A 14 -14.16 -40.47 -10.11
C TRP A 14 -13.22 -39.27 -10.08
N VAL A 15 -13.72 -38.08 -9.71
CA VAL A 15 -12.89 -36.88 -9.60
C VAL A 15 -12.12 -36.93 -8.28
N THR A 16 -10.79 -36.83 -8.32
CA THR A 16 -9.94 -36.92 -7.12
C THR A 16 -9.80 -35.60 -6.36
N HIS A 17 -9.93 -34.47 -7.04
CA HIS A 17 -9.77 -33.13 -6.47
C HIS A 17 -10.59 -32.09 -7.26
N ALA A 18 -10.91 -30.97 -6.61
CA ALA A 18 -11.45 -29.81 -7.27
C ALA A 18 -10.31 -28.97 -7.85
N SER A 19 -10.35 -28.69 -9.15
CA SER A 19 -9.40 -27.81 -9.86
C SER A 19 -10.19 -26.62 -10.39
N LEU A 20 -9.91 -25.43 -9.83
CA LEU A 20 -10.76 -24.24 -9.93
C LEU A 20 -10.02 -23.09 -10.62
N GLN A 21 -10.73 -22.42 -11.54
CA GLN A 21 -10.36 -21.11 -12.08
C GLN A 21 -11.16 -20.03 -11.35
N THR A 22 -10.55 -19.35 -10.38
CA THR A 22 -11.23 -18.29 -9.62
C THR A 22 -10.23 -17.37 -8.92
N SER A 23 -10.57 -16.08 -8.85
CA SER A 23 -9.84 -15.10 -8.05
C SER A 23 -10.45 -14.83 -6.68
N ASP A 24 -11.56 -15.51 -6.34
CA ASP A 24 -12.14 -15.45 -5.00
C ASP A 24 -11.31 -16.26 -4.01
N MET A 25 -10.30 -15.62 -3.44
CA MET A 25 -9.42 -16.26 -2.44
C MET A 25 -10.10 -16.43 -1.08
N ASN A 26 -11.18 -15.71 -0.80
CA ASN A 26 -11.91 -15.85 0.46
C ASN A 26 -12.68 -17.17 0.50
N GLY A 27 -13.18 -17.65 -0.63
CA GLY A 27 -14.05 -18.83 -0.71
C GLY A 27 -13.43 -20.19 -0.41
N GLY A 28 -12.17 -20.27 0.06
CA GLY A 28 -11.46 -21.53 0.19
C GLY A 28 -12.11 -22.51 1.16
N VAL A 29 -12.61 -22.04 2.30
CA VAL A 29 -13.29 -22.90 3.28
C VAL A 29 -14.61 -23.41 2.71
N ARG A 30 -15.39 -22.52 2.07
CA ARG A 30 -16.60 -22.89 1.33
C ARG A 30 -16.34 -23.93 0.24
N PHE A 31 -15.28 -23.79 -0.55
CA PHE A 31 -14.96 -24.76 -1.62
C PHE A 31 -14.60 -26.13 -1.04
N ARG A 32 -13.83 -26.18 0.06
CA ARG A 32 -13.54 -27.43 0.76
C ARG A 32 -14.81 -28.08 1.30
N ALA A 33 -15.69 -27.29 1.92
CA ALA A 33 -16.97 -27.75 2.44
C ALA A 33 -17.86 -28.34 1.33
N LYS A 34 -17.90 -27.67 0.16
CA LYS A 34 -18.68 -28.11 -1.00
C LYS A 34 -18.16 -29.40 -1.60
N TYR A 35 -16.85 -29.52 -1.82
CA TYR A 35 -16.29 -30.62 -2.61
C TYR A 35 -15.83 -31.82 -1.79
N GLN A 36 -15.52 -31.64 -0.49
CA GLN A 36 -15.04 -32.71 0.41
C GLN A 36 -13.87 -33.50 -0.18
N LYS A 37 -13.02 -32.81 -0.94
CA LYS A 37 -11.83 -33.32 -1.65
C LYS A 37 -10.75 -32.24 -1.62
N PRO A 38 -9.48 -32.56 -1.93
CA PRO A 38 -8.46 -31.54 -2.13
C PRO A 38 -8.96 -30.46 -3.10
N VAL A 39 -8.75 -29.20 -2.74
CA VAL A 39 -9.13 -28.03 -3.56
C VAL A 39 -7.86 -27.35 -4.03
N ILE A 40 -7.75 -27.17 -5.35
CA ILE A 40 -6.65 -26.51 -6.01
C ILE A 40 -7.23 -25.28 -6.71
N TYR A 41 -6.76 -24.10 -6.30
CA TYR A 41 -6.86 -22.88 -7.09
C TYR A 41 -5.88 -22.99 -8.25
N ASP A 42 -6.26 -23.76 -9.27
CA ASP A 42 -5.41 -24.10 -10.41
C ASP A 42 -5.04 -22.84 -11.22
N GLU A 43 -5.99 -21.91 -11.32
CA GLU A 43 -5.77 -20.58 -11.87
C GLU A 43 -6.46 -19.54 -10.99
N CYS A 44 -5.65 -18.77 -10.26
CA CYS A 44 -6.10 -17.61 -9.49
C CYS A 44 -5.50 -16.32 -10.03
N LYS A 45 -5.53 -16.15 -11.37
CA LYS A 45 -4.75 -15.14 -12.11
C LYS A 45 -3.23 -15.39 -12.03
N TYR A 46 -2.46 -14.58 -12.74
CA TYR A 46 -1.02 -14.72 -12.89
C TYR A 46 -0.27 -13.43 -12.58
N GLU A 47 0.97 -13.59 -12.10
CA GLU A 47 1.94 -12.51 -12.01
C GLU A 47 2.31 -12.04 -13.43
N GLY A 48 2.31 -10.74 -13.72
CA GLY A 48 2.72 -10.27 -15.03
C GLY A 48 2.31 -8.84 -15.36
N ASN A 49 2.41 -8.48 -16.63
CA ASN A 49 2.14 -7.12 -17.12
C ASN A 49 1.30 -7.09 -18.40
N ILE A 50 0.66 -8.21 -18.77
CA ILE A 50 -0.28 -8.17 -19.89
C ILE A 50 -1.53 -7.36 -19.50
N PRO A 51 -2.21 -6.71 -20.45
CA PRO A 51 -3.33 -5.84 -20.12
C PRO A 51 -4.56 -6.56 -19.58
N GLN A 52 -4.69 -7.86 -19.83
CA GLN A 52 -5.82 -8.65 -19.41
C GLN A 52 -5.85 -8.83 -17.89
N GLY A 53 -7.01 -8.63 -17.27
CA GLY A 53 -7.20 -8.67 -15.81
C GLY A 53 -6.85 -10.01 -15.13
N TRP A 54 -6.59 -11.07 -15.90
CA TRP A 54 -6.17 -12.38 -15.41
C TRP A 54 -4.64 -12.58 -15.39
N GLY A 55 -3.85 -11.75 -16.08
CA GLY A 55 -2.41 -11.97 -16.25
C GLY A 55 -1.54 -10.79 -15.84
N ASN A 56 -2.00 -10.03 -14.84
CA ASN A 56 -1.37 -8.77 -14.56
C ASN A 56 -0.96 -8.58 -13.11
N LEU A 57 -1.14 -9.56 -12.21
CA LEU A 57 -0.81 -9.36 -10.80
C LEU A 57 0.65 -8.93 -10.60
N THR A 58 0.88 -8.14 -9.57
CA THR A 58 2.21 -7.97 -9.01
C THR A 58 2.67 -9.26 -8.33
N ALA A 59 3.98 -9.43 -8.19
CA ALA A 59 4.56 -10.51 -7.42
C ALA A 59 4.04 -10.60 -5.97
N ARG A 60 3.78 -9.45 -5.34
CA ARG A 60 3.23 -9.36 -3.98
C ARG A 60 1.82 -9.92 -3.91
N GLU A 61 0.94 -9.51 -4.83
CA GLU A 61 -0.41 -10.05 -4.93
C GLU A 61 -0.40 -11.56 -5.19
N MET A 62 0.49 -12.04 -6.07
CA MET A 62 0.60 -13.48 -6.34
C MET A 62 1.09 -14.25 -5.10
N THR A 63 2.10 -13.71 -4.40
CA THR A 63 2.59 -14.26 -3.12
C THR A 63 1.48 -14.31 -2.08
N GLN A 64 0.71 -13.23 -1.92
CA GLN A 64 -0.44 -13.18 -1.01
C GLN A 64 -1.44 -14.28 -1.35
N ARG A 65 -1.83 -14.46 -2.62
CA ARG A 65 -2.79 -15.51 -3.03
C ARG A 65 -2.32 -16.92 -2.63
N PHE A 66 -1.03 -17.20 -2.75
CA PHE A 66 -0.46 -18.47 -2.28
C PHE A 66 -0.64 -18.66 -0.77
N TRP A 67 -0.39 -17.62 0.02
CA TRP A 67 -0.63 -17.66 1.47
C TRP A 67 -2.12 -17.82 1.81
N LEU A 68 -3.00 -17.06 1.18
CA LEU A 68 -4.45 -17.13 1.44
C LEU A 68 -5.00 -18.52 1.11
N GLY A 69 -4.70 -19.05 -0.07
CA GLY A 69 -5.12 -20.40 -0.46
C GLY A 69 -4.58 -21.48 0.47
N THR A 70 -3.29 -21.40 0.85
CA THR A 70 -2.68 -22.31 1.83
C THR A 70 -3.40 -22.25 3.18
N LEU A 71 -3.66 -21.05 3.71
CA LEU A 71 -4.29 -20.89 5.02
C LEU A 71 -5.79 -21.24 5.03
N SER A 72 -6.43 -21.27 3.87
CA SER A 72 -7.76 -21.85 3.69
C SER A 72 -7.75 -23.38 3.55
N GLY A 73 -6.59 -24.04 3.70
CA GLY A 73 -6.45 -25.50 3.56
C GLY A 73 -6.54 -25.98 2.11
N CYS A 74 -6.24 -25.11 1.14
CA CYS A 74 -6.25 -25.39 -0.30
C CYS A 74 -4.82 -25.37 -0.86
N TYR A 75 -4.67 -25.74 -2.13
CA TYR A 75 -3.45 -25.62 -2.91
C TYR A 75 -3.61 -24.53 -3.98
N VAL A 76 -2.51 -23.98 -4.48
CA VAL A 76 -2.54 -22.85 -5.43
C VAL A 76 -1.57 -23.12 -6.59
N GLY A 77 -2.05 -22.91 -7.81
CA GLY A 77 -1.26 -22.95 -9.04
C GLY A 77 -0.63 -21.59 -9.33
N HIS A 78 0.61 -21.61 -9.82
CA HIS A 78 1.33 -20.42 -10.27
C HIS A 78 1.24 -20.28 -11.79
N GLY A 79 1.24 -19.05 -12.28
CA GLY A 79 1.55 -18.73 -13.67
C GLY A 79 2.13 -17.33 -13.79
N GLU A 80 2.84 -17.09 -14.89
CA GLU A 80 3.52 -15.83 -15.17
C GLU A 80 3.28 -15.36 -16.62
N THR A 81 3.02 -14.06 -16.77
CA THR A 81 2.65 -13.41 -18.03
C THR A 81 3.35 -12.07 -18.20
N TYR A 82 4.68 -12.04 -18.03
CA TYR A 82 5.49 -10.89 -18.47
C TYR A 82 5.67 -10.91 -19.98
N LYS A 83 5.31 -9.81 -20.65
CA LYS A 83 5.59 -9.63 -22.08
C LYS A 83 7.09 -9.69 -22.34
N HIS A 84 7.47 -10.47 -23.34
CA HIS A 84 8.85 -10.65 -23.79
C HIS A 84 8.99 -10.21 -25.25
N PRO A 85 10.13 -9.61 -25.69
CA PRO A 85 10.30 -9.15 -27.07
C PRO A 85 10.13 -10.24 -28.13
N GLN A 86 10.43 -11.49 -27.78
CA GLN A 86 10.25 -12.68 -28.61
C GLN A 86 8.85 -13.29 -28.48
N ASP A 87 7.89 -12.55 -27.91
CA ASP A 87 6.51 -12.98 -27.67
C ASP A 87 6.40 -14.24 -26.78
N ILE A 88 7.38 -14.50 -25.92
CA ILE A 88 7.33 -15.64 -24.99
C ILE A 88 6.55 -15.20 -23.74
N LEU A 89 5.36 -15.76 -23.54
CA LEU A 89 4.62 -15.68 -22.27
C LEU A 89 4.77 -17.03 -21.57
N TRP A 90 5.38 -17.03 -20.39
CA TRP A 90 5.73 -18.26 -19.68
C TRP A 90 4.52 -19.18 -19.49
N TRP A 91 3.38 -18.61 -19.10
CA TRP A 91 2.10 -19.32 -18.92
C TRP A 91 1.70 -20.22 -20.11
N SER A 92 1.95 -19.81 -21.36
CA SER A 92 1.55 -20.59 -22.55
C SER A 92 2.70 -21.27 -23.28
N LYS A 93 3.92 -20.71 -23.21
CA LYS A 93 5.07 -21.14 -24.02
C LYS A 93 6.22 -21.70 -23.19
N GLY A 94 6.13 -21.66 -21.85
CA GLY A 94 7.22 -21.99 -20.95
C GLY A 94 8.39 -21.00 -21.07
N GLY A 95 9.58 -21.43 -20.65
CA GLY A 95 10.80 -20.62 -20.68
C GLY A 95 11.29 -20.27 -19.28
N VAL A 96 11.88 -19.08 -19.15
CA VAL A 96 12.43 -18.56 -17.88
C VAL A 96 11.38 -17.73 -17.16
N LEU A 97 11.31 -17.85 -15.85
CA LEU A 97 10.49 -17.00 -14.99
C LEU A 97 11.22 -15.67 -14.76
N HIS A 98 10.53 -14.57 -14.95
CA HIS A 98 11.03 -13.20 -14.78
C HIS A 98 10.48 -12.53 -13.52
N GLY A 99 9.43 -13.09 -12.94
CA GLY A 99 8.76 -12.60 -11.76
C GLY A 99 9.51 -12.81 -10.46
N GLN A 100 9.00 -12.19 -9.40
CA GLN A 100 9.56 -12.28 -8.06
C GLN A 100 8.80 -13.25 -7.16
N SER A 101 7.54 -13.61 -7.47
CA SER A 101 6.77 -14.55 -6.63
C SER A 101 7.31 -15.98 -6.62
N PRO A 102 7.95 -16.55 -7.67
CA PRO A 102 8.42 -17.94 -7.63
C PRO A 102 9.35 -18.23 -6.45
N GLN A 103 10.27 -17.31 -6.14
CA GLN A 103 11.16 -17.45 -4.98
C GLN A 103 10.40 -17.46 -3.66
N ARG A 104 9.35 -16.63 -3.52
CA ARG A 104 8.53 -16.55 -2.30
C ARG A 104 7.61 -17.76 -2.16
N ILE A 105 7.12 -18.31 -3.29
CA ILE A 105 6.32 -19.53 -3.33
C ILE A 105 7.17 -20.73 -2.90
N GLN A 106 8.40 -20.82 -3.41
CA GLN A 106 9.36 -21.83 -2.96
C GLN A 106 9.65 -21.70 -1.46
N TRP A 107 9.84 -20.47 -0.96
CA TRP A 107 10.01 -20.24 0.47
C TRP A 107 8.80 -20.66 1.31
N LEU A 108 7.57 -20.35 0.87
CA LEU A 108 6.35 -20.81 1.53
C LEU A 108 6.28 -22.34 1.56
N LYS A 109 6.66 -23.01 0.48
CA LYS A 109 6.72 -24.48 0.43
C LYS A 109 7.71 -25.03 1.48
N ASP A 110 8.91 -24.48 1.54
CA ASP A 110 9.95 -24.91 2.49
C ASP A 110 9.57 -24.56 3.95
N PHE A 111 8.86 -23.45 4.14
CA PHE A 111 8.29 -23.05 5.43
C PHE A 111 7.20 -24.03 5.89
N MET A 112 6.25 -24.38 5.02
CA MET A 112 5.17 -25.32 5.35
C MET A 112 5.67 -26.76 5.49
N ALA A 113 6.78 -27.13 4.85
CA ALA A 113 7.42 -28.42 5.06
C ALA A 113 7.96 -28.62 6.49
N GLN A 114 8.15 -27.52 7.25
CA GLN A 114 8.55 -27.54 8.66
C GLN A 114 7.37 -27.44 9.63
N ALA A 115 6.15 -27.21 9.13
CA ALA A 115 4.93 -27.20 9.92
C ALA A 115 4.45 -28.65 10.19
N PRO A 116 3.46 -28.86 11.10
CA PRO A 116 2.78 -30.15 11.18
C PRO A 116 2.26 -30.60 9.81
N PRO A 117 2.15 -31.92 9.55
CA PRO A 117 1.69 -32.42 8.27
C PRO A 117 0.41 -31.73 7.82
N PHE A 118 0.38 -31.24 6.57
CA PHE A 118 -0.69 -30.34 6.10
C PHE A 118 -2.11 -30.92 6.24
N HIS A 119 -2.25 -32.26 6.18
CA HIS A 119 -3.53 -32.95 6.36
C HIS A 119 -4.04 -32.99 7.81
N GLU A 120 -3.18 -32.68 8.79
CA GLU A 120 -3.56 -32.50 10.20
C GLU A 120 -3.98 -31.06 10.52
N LEU A 121 -3.75 -30.13 9.60
CA LEU A 121 -4.11 -28.73 9.75
C LEU A 121 -5.55 -28.49 9.26
N GLN A 122 -6.33 -27.77 10.06
CA GLN A 122 -7.69 -27.36 9.75
C GLN A 122 -7.78 -25.84 9.55
N PRO A 123 -8.46 -25.38 8.49
CA PRO A 123 -8.71 -23.95 8.33
C PRO A 123 -9.83 -23.51 9.29
N LEU A 124 -9.60 -22.39 9.98
CA LEU A 124 -10.51 -21.75 10.94
C LEU A 124 -10.98 -20.36 10.46
N GLY A 125 -10.97 -20.15 9.14
CA GLY A 125 -11.46 -18.94 8.50
C GLY A 125 -12.99 -18.85 8.40
N ASP A 126 -13.48 -17.72 7.92
CA ASP A 126 -14.92 -17.38 7.86
C ASP A 126 -15.46 -17.10 6.44
N ASP A 127 -14.64 -17.35 5.41
CA ASP A 127 -14.88 -16.97 4.02
C ASP A 127 -15.13 -15.46 3.78
N LYS A 128 -14.77 -14.59 4.73
CA LYS A 128 -14.98 -13.13 4.70
C LYS A 128 -13.70 -12.33 5.02
N GLY A 129 -12.54 -12.91 4.73
CA GLY A 129 -11.25 -12.26 4.91
C GLY A 129 -10.48 -12.68 6.16
N ARG A 130 -11.00 -13.64 6.94
CA ARG A 130 -10.25 -14.28 8.04
C ARG A 130 -9.56 -15.54 7.54
N PHE A 131 -8.24 -15.57 7.62
CA PHE A 131 -7.41 -16.68 7.15
C PHE A 131 -6.59 -17.24 8.31
N VAL A 132 -7.00 -18.39 8.80
CA VAL A 132 -6.35 -19.08 9.90
C VAL A 132 -6.22 -20.56 9.55
N LEU A 133 -5.04 -21.13 9.71
CA LEU A 133 -4.77 -22.56 9.54
C LEU A 133 -4.14 -23.08 10.82
N ALA A 134 -4.72 -24.11 11.42
CA ALA A 134 -4.32 -24.54 12.75
C ALA A 134 -4.40 -26.05 12.95
N LYS A 135 -3.57 -26.56 13.85
CA LYS A 135 -3.79 -27.79 14.59
C LYS A 135 -4.02 -27.37 16.04
N PRO A 136 -5.28 -27.27 16.51
CA PRO A 136 -5.56 -26.73 17.83
C PRO A 136 -4.79 -27.45 18.93
N GLY A 137 -4.22 -26.70 19.88
CA GLY A 137 -3.38 -27.27 20.93
C GLY A 137 -1.91 -27.47 20.51
N ASP A 138 -1.52 -27.12 19.28
CA ASP A 138 -0.16 -27.40 18.77
C ASP A 138 0.40 -26.27 17.88
N TYR A 139 -0.35 -25.83 16.87
CA TYR A 139 0.15 -24.94 15.83
C TYR A 139 -0.94 -24.04 15.23
N TYR A 140 -0.65 -22.76 15.01
CA TYR A 140 -1.57 -21.82 14.36
C TYR A 140 -0.80 -20.89 13.41
N LEU A 141 -1.38 -20.62 12.24
CA LEU A 141 -0.98 -19.55 11.33
C LEU A 141 -2.15 -18.59 11.15
N VAL A 142 -1.90 -17.29 11.23
CA VAL A 142 -2.91 -16.24 11.13
C VAL A 142 -2.42 -15.21 10.12
N TYR A 143 -3.11 -15.08 8.98
CA TYR A 143 -2.77 -14.06 8.00
C TYR A 143 -3.49 -12.75 8.31
N CYS A 144 -2.74 -11.66 8.38
CA CYS A 144 -3.26 -10.33 8.59
C CYS A 144 -3.22 -9.53 7.28
N LEU A 145 -4.39 -9.39 6.64
CA LEU A 145 -4.57 -8.55 5.45
C LEU A 145 -4.37 -7.05 5.73
N ASN A 146 -4.49 -6.64 6.99
CA ASN A 146 -4.36 -5.26 7.44
C ASN A 146 -3.90 -5.24 8.90
N THR A 147 -3.77 -4.03 9.46
CA THR A 147 -3.31 -3.79 10.83
C THR A 147 -4.43 -3.86 11.89
N ARG A 148 -5.66 -4.25 11.51
CA ARG A 148 -6.74 -4.38 12.50
C ARG A 148 -6.44 -5.56 13.43
N PRO A 149 -6.69 -5.43 14.74
CA PRO A 149 -6.52 -6.52 15.69
C PRO A 149 -7.33 -7.76 15.29
N GLN A 150 -6.74 -8.95 15.44
CA GLN A 150 -7.42 -10.23 15.30
C GLN A 150 -7.28 -11.04 16.58
N THR A 151 -8.40 -11.52 17.11
CA THR A 151 -8.42 -12.42 18.27
C THR A 151 -8.42 -13.88 17.82
N ILE A 152 -7.61 -14.71 18.48
CA ILE A 152 -7.45 -16.14 18.24
C ILE A 152 -7.62 -16.88 19.56
N GLU A 153 -8.31 -18.02 19.53
CA GLU A 153 -8.43 -18.91 20.68
C GLU A 153 -7.36 -20.00 20.60
N LEU A 154 -6.38 -19.91 21.51
CA LEU A 154 -5.27 -20.86 21.61
C LEU A 154 -5.67 -21.99 22.57
N ALA A 155 -5.92 -23.19 22.04
CA ALA A 155 -6.31 -24.35 22.83
C ALA A 155 -5.10 -24.97 23.55
N GLY A 156 -5.37 -25.91 24.47
CA GLY A 156 -4.34 -26.66 25.19
C GLY A 156 -3.94 -26.03 26.52
N ASP A 157 -2.86 -26.54 27.10
CA ASP A 157 -2.41 -26.28 28.47
C ASP A 157 -1.00 -25.67 28.55
N ARG A 158 -0.28 -25.65 27.42
CA ARG A 158 1.09 -25.15 27.31
C ARG A 158 1.17 -23.84 26.52
N PRO A 159 2.14 -22.97 26.84
CA PRO A 159 2.36 -21.75 26.08
C PRO A 159 2.79 -22.02 24.64
N TYR A 160 2.70 -20.98 23.82
CA TYR A 160 3.12 -20.95 22.42
C TYR A 160 4.25 -19.96 22.20
N LYS A 161 5.24 -20.35 21.40
CA LYS A 161 6.14 -19.42 20.71
C LYS A 161 5.33 -18.60 19.73
N LEU A 162 5.53 -17.28 19.73
CA LEU A 162 4.93 -16.37 18.78
C LEU A 162 6.00 -15.82 17.84
N ASP A 163 5.84 -16.09 16.55
CA ASP A 163 6.67 -15.52 15.48
C ASP A 163 5.85 -14.60 14.60
N LEU A 164 6.48 -13.51 14.16
CA LEU A 164 6.00 -12.64 13.09
C LEU A 164 6.71 -13.03 11.80
N ILE A 165 5.94 -13.25 10.74
CA ILE A 165 6.44 -13.69 9.45
C ILE A 165 6.13 -12.61 8.42
N ASP A 166 7.15 -12.26 7.64
CA ASP A 166 7.03 -11.43 6.44
C ASP A 166 7.05 -12.33 5.20
N PRO A 167 5.89 -12.60 4.56
CA PRO A 167 5.81 -13.35 3.31
C PRO A 167 6.69 -12.81 2.17
N TRP A 168 6.95 -11.51 2.14
CA TRP A 168 7.62 -10.86 1.02
C TRP A 168 9.13 -10.86 1.16
N THR A 169 9.63 -10.47 2.34
CA THR A 169 11.06 -10.51 2.67
C THR A 169 11.52 -11.91 3.10
N MET A 170 10.57 -12.84 3.29
CA MET A 170 10.83 -14.24 3.64
C MET A 170 11.54 -14.38 4.98
N THR A 171 11.13 -13.57 5.97
CA THR A 171 11.74 -13.55 7.31
C THR A 171 10.78 -14.09 8.36
N VAL A 172 11.36 -14.70 9.40
CA VAL A 172 10.66 -15.17 10.61
C VAL A 172 11.32 -14.47 11.79
N THR A 173 10.56 -13.64 12.50
CA THR A 173 11.02 -12.87 13.64
C THR A 173 10.39 -13.44 14.92
N PRO A 174 11.15 -13.87 15.93
CA PRO A 174 10.58 -14.26 17.22
C PRO A 174 10.11 -13.00 17.95
N VAL A 175 8.80 -12.87 18.20
CA VAL A 175 8.23 -11.66 18.85
C VAL A 175 7.72 -11.90 20.27
N GLY A 176 7.75 -13.15 20.74
CA GLY A 176 7.53 -13.47 22.15
C GLY A 176 6.83 -14.80 22.36
N SER A 177 5.96 -14.83 23.37
CA SER A 177 5.19 -16.00 23.80
C SER A 177 3.72 -15.65 24.04
N ALA A 178 2.83 -16.63 23.87
CA ALA A 178 1.41 -16.51 24.19
C ALA A 178 0.97 -17.65 25.12
N ARG A 179 0.03 -17.37 26.03
CA ARG A 179 -0.60 -18.41 26.86
C ARG A 179 -1.85 -18.97 26.17
N PRO A 180 -2.27 -20.20 26.48
CA PRO A 180 -3.59 -20.69 26.05
C PRO A 180 -4.73 -19.75 26.48
N GLY A 181 -5.81 -19.77 25.70
CA GLY A 181 -6.97 -18.88 25.83
C GLY A 181 -7.03 -17.83 24.73
N SER A 182 -7.86 -16.81 24.97
CA SER A 182 -8.09 -15.72 24.03
C SER A 182 -6.86 -14.82 23.93
N PHE A 183 -6.33 -14.64 22.71
CA PHE A 183 -5.15 -13.84 22.44
C PHE A 183 -5.37 -12.92 21.24
N ALA A 184 -5.10 -11.63 21.39
CA ALA A 184 -5.21 -10.64 20.32
C ALA A 184 -3.84 -10.36 19.69
N VAL A 185 -3.78 -10.38 18.36
CA VAL A 185 -2.62 -9.95 17.58
C VAL A 185 -2.95 -8.72 16.75
N THR A 186 -1.98 -7.81 16.65
CA THR A 186 -2.06 -6.63 15.78
C THR A 186 -0.82 -6.65 14.90
N ALA A 187 -1.02 -6.83 13.60
CA ALA A 187 0.10 -6.82 12.65
C ALA A 187 0.67 -5.40 12.52
N PRO A 188 2.00 -5.24 12.46
CA PRO A 188 2.63 -3.93 12.28
C PRO A 188 2.37 -3.34 10.88
N ARG A 189 2.02 -4.19 9.90
CA ARG A 189 1.64 -3.80 8.54
C ARG A 189 0.72 -4.87 7.92
N ALA A 190 0.04 -4.50 6.85
CA ALA A 190 -0.67 -5.47 6.00
C ALA A 190 0.26 -6.56 5.47
N ASP A 191 -0.31 -7.70 5.09
CA ASP A 191 0.42 -8.86 4.55
C ASP A 191 1.53 -9.36 5.47
N THR A 192 1.14 -9.64 6.71
CA THR A 192 2.00 -10.22 7.74
C THR A 192 1.32 -11.45 8.32
N VAL A 193 2.09 -12.45 8.72
CA VAL A 193 1.57 -13.70 9.29
C VAL A 193 2.06 -13.87 10.72
N PHE A 194 1.18 -14.26 11.64
CA PHE A 194 1.60 -14.75 12.96
C PHE A 194 1.63 -16.26 12.96
N ARG A 195 2.73 -16.84 13.46
CA ARG A 195 2.84 -18.27 13.76
C ARG A 195 2.87 -18.49 15.26
N PHE A 196 2.00 -19.39 15.72
CA PHE A 196 2.02 -19.92 17.07
C PHE A 196 2.49 -21.37 17.01
N SER A 197 3.51 -21.72 17.78
CA SER A 197 3.99 -23.10 17.91
C SER A 197 4.15 -23.46 19.37
N ARG A 198 3.47 -24.50 19.82
CA ARG A 198 3.51 -24.92 21.22
C ARG A 198 4.94 -25.17 21.70
N TYR A 199 5.27 -24.72 22.91
CA TYR A 199 6.55 -25.03 23.55
C TYR A 199 6.65 -26.51 23.92
N ALA A 200 7.84 -27.09 23.76
CA ALA A 200 8.13 -28.39 24.38
C ALA A 200 8.16 -28.26 25.92
N PRO A 201 7.94 -29.34 26.70
CA PRO A 201 7.80 -29.25 28.16
C PRO A 201 8.97 -28.56 28.88
N ASP A 202 10.20 -28.77 28.40
CA ASP A 202 11.43 -28.22 29.02
C ASP A 202 12.08 -27.13 28.15
N GLU A 203 11.38 -26.64 27.12
CA GLU A 203 11.91 -25.58 26.27
C GLU A 203 11.87 -24.23 27.00
N PRO A 204 12.99 -23.47 27.05
CA PRO A 204 13.00 -22.16 27.68
C PRO A 204 12.00 -21.19 27.02
N ILE A 205 11.17 -20.55 27.84
CA ILE A 205 10.22 -19.54 27.36
C ILE A 205 10.98 -18.31 26.87
N ARG A 206 10.60 -17.82 25.68
CA ARG A 206 11.14 -16.57 25.14
C ARG A 206 10.83 -15.41 26.08
N PRO A 207 11.79 -14.48 26.27
CA PRO A 207 11.55 -13.28 27.05
C PRO A 207 10.44 -12.42 26.45
N GLU A 208 9.85 -11.55 27.28
CA GLU A 208 8.94 -10.51 26.80
C GLU A 208 9.75 -9.31 26.30
N ALA A 209 9.45 -8.81 25.10
CA ALA A 209 10.01 -7.58 24.56
C ALA A 209 8.89 -6.56 24.36
N ARG A 210 8.96 -5.42 25.05
CA ARG A 210 8.11 -4.26 24.80
C ARG A 210 8.92 -2.98 24.77
N ILE A 211 8.56 -2.08 23.86
CA ILE A 211 9.16 -0.76 23.72
C ILE A 211 8.21 0.26 24.36
N GLN A 212 8.74 1.08 25.26
CA GLN A 212 8.15 2.36 25.61
C GLN A 212 8.97 3.46 24.95
N ALA A 213 8.31 4.35 24.21
CA ALA A 213 8.94 5.47 23.51
C ALA A 213 8.10 6.74 23.68
N SER A 214 8.75 7.86 23.98
CA SER A 214 8.07 9.16 24.05
C SER A 214 9.04 10.32 23.78
N PRO A 215 8.66 11.31 22.94
CA PRO A 215 7.49 11.30 22.05
C PRO A 215 7.67 10.31 20.88
N THR A 216 6.57 9.87 20.24
CA THR A 216 6.63 9.02 19.04
C THR A 216 6.59 9.81 17.74
N ALA A 217 6.36 11.12 17.81
CA ALA A 217 6.38 11.98 16.64
C ALA A 217 6.73 13.43 16.99
N GLY A 218 7.30 14.18 16.04
CA GLY A 218 7.67 15.58 16.24
C GLY A 218 8.56 16.13 15.12
N GLN A 219 9.11 17.34 15.29
CA GLN A 219 10.04 17.92 14.32
C GLN A 219 11.49 17.47 14.60
N PRO A 220 12.33 17.27 13.58
CA PRO A 220 13.75 17.07 13.76
C PRO A 220 14.45 18.37 14.22
N PRO A 221 15.50 18.31 15.08
CA PRO A 221 15.97 17.12 15.77
C PRO A 221 14.97 16.69 16.86
N LEU A 222 14.50 15.43 16.78
CA LEU A 222 13.54 14.88 17.72
C LEU A 222 14.27 13.98 18.72
N VAL A 223 14.37 14.44 19.97
CA VAL A 223 14.89 13.62 21.06
C VAL A 223 13.78 12.73 21.60
N VAL A 224 13.97 11.41 21.54
CA VAL A 224 13.03 10.40 22.02
C VAL A 224 13.67 9.59 23.14
N GLY A 225 12.95 9.47 24.27
CA GLY A 225 13.32 8.56 25.33
C GLY A 225 12.76 7.17 25.05
N PHE A 226 13.63 6.16 25.07
CA PHE A 226 13.29 4.75 24.91
C PHE A 226 13.57 3.96 26.18
N LYS A 227 12.66 3.05 26.50
CA LYS A 227 12.80 2.08 27.58
C LYS A 227 12.41 0.68 27.12
N ALA A 228 13.30 -0.27 27.35
CA ALA A 228 13.07 -1.69 27.12
C ALA A 228 12.33 -2.26 28.33
N VAL A 229 11.07 -2.64 28.14
CA VAL A 229 10.28 -3.35 29.16
C VAL A 229 10.48 -4.84 28.95
N THR A 230 11.45 -5.41 29.67
CA THR A 230 11.88 -6.80 29.58
C THR A 230 12.64 -7.24 30.83
N ASP A 231 12.56 -8.53 31.15
CA ASP A 231 13.39 -9.17 32.17
C ASP A 231 14.68 -9.79 31.58
N ALA A 232 14.85 -9.76 30.24
CA ALA A 232 15.95 -10.41 29.55
C ALA A 232 17.34 -9.91 29.95
N ALA A 233 18.33 -10.80 29.95
CA ALA A 233 19.70 -10.44 30.31
C ALA A 233 20.34 -9.37 29.41
N ARG A 234 20.02 -9.35 28.12
CA ARG A 234 20.59 -8.41 27.14
C ARG A 234 19.52 -7.72 26.32
N VAL A 235 19.81 -6.48 25.94
CA VAL A 235 18.99 -5.65 25.05
C VAL A 235 19.88 -5.06 23.95
N GLU A 236 19.35 -5.00 22.73
CA GLU A 236 19.95 -4.31 21.59
C GLU A 236 18.86 -3.51 20.88
N TRP A 237 19.12 -2.22 20.68
CA TRP A 237 18.31 -1.30 19.91
C TRP A 237 18.96 -1.09 18.55
N ASP A 238 18.12 -1.08 17.51
CA ASP A 238 18.41 -0.49 16.21
C ASP A 238 17.39 0.61 15.98
N PHE A 239 17.82 1.86 15.85
CA PHE A 239 16.89 2.98 15.72
C PHE A 239 16.38 3.18 14.29
N GLY A 240 16.87 2.40 13.32
CA GLY A 240 16.45 2.49 11.92
C GLY A 240 17.13 3.60 11.12
N ASP A 241 18.05 4.35 11.74
CA ASP A 241 18.88 5.39 11.12
C ASP A 241 20.38 5.02 11.03
N GLY A 242 20.69 3.74 11.29
CA GLY A 242 22.04 3.19 11.32
C GLY A 242 22.72 3.26 12.68
N THR A 243 22.10 3.88 13.68
CA THR A 243 22.62 3.91 15.06
C THR A 243 21.99 2.82 15.94
N LYS A 244 22.73 2.44 16.98
CA LYS A 244 22.37 1.33 17.88
C LYS A 244 22.68 1.66 19.34
N SER A 245 22.05 0.93 20.27
CA SER A 245 22.35 1.01 21.70
C SER A 245 22.11 -0.32 22.41
N THR A 246 22.78 -0.56 23.53
CA THR A 246 22.53 -1.71 24.41
C THR A 246 22.05 -1.29 25.81
N ALA A 247 21.73 -0.02 26.00
CA ALA A 247 21.20 0.47 27.27
C ALA A 247 19.70 0.15 27.40
N ARG A 248 19.26 -0.23 28.61
CA ARG A 248 17.83 -0.49 28.90
C ARG A 248 16.97 0.76 28.80
N GLU A 249 17.55 1.91 29.14
CA GLU A 249 16.95 3.23 28.96
C GLU A 249 17.95 4.10 28.19
N VAL A 250 17.50 4.74 27.11
CA VAL A 250 18.36 5.50 26.19
C VAL A 250 17.59 6.69 25.62
N GLN A 251 18.26 7.84 25.52
CA GLN A 251 17.79 8.95 24.71
C GLN A 251 18.44 8.87 23.34
N HIS A 252 17.63 8.93 22.29
CA HIS A 252 18.12 8.94 20.90
C HIS A 252 17.57 10.15 20.16
N THR A 253 18.37 10.74 19.26
CA THR A 253 18.00 11.95 18.52
C THR A 253 17.88 11.66 17.03
N PHE A 254 16.67 11.74 16.50
CA PHE A 254 16.41 11.63 15.07
C PHE A 254 16.56 12.99 14.40
N VAL A 255 17.57 13.13 13.53
CA VAL A 255 17.90 14.40 12.87
C VAL A 255 17.30 14.55 11.46
N GLN A 256 16.98 13.43 10.80
CA GLN A 256 16.39 13.43 9.47
C GLN A 256 14.88 13.26 9.56
N PRO A 257 14.08 14.00 8.76
CA PRO A 257 12.65 13.75 8.64
C PRO A 257 12.38 12.37 8.01
N GLY A 258 11.22 11.78 8.30
CA GLY A 258 10.85 10.45 7.82
C GLY A 258 10.21 9.58 8.90
N MET A 259 9.93 8.33 8.51
CA MET A 259 9.47 7.27 9.40
C MET A 259 10.63 6.37 9.76
N HIS A 260 10.95 6.28 11.06
CA HIS A 260 12.04 5.46 11.58
C HIS A 260 11.46 4.22 12.26
N SER A 261 11.85 3.04 11.78
CA SER A 261 11.42 1.75 12.36
C SER A 261 12.41 1.30 13.43
N VAL A 262 12.11 1.63 14.69
CA VAL A 262 12.92 1.22 15.84
C VAL A 262 12.67 -0.25 16.14
N THR A 263 13.75 -1.01 16.28
CA THR A 263 13.73 -2.43 16.62
C THR A 263 14.42 -2.65 17.95
N LEU A 264 13.76 -3.34 18.88
CA LEU A 264 14.33 -3.84 20.12
C LEU A 264 14.49 -5.35 20.01
N THR A 265 15.70 -5.85 20.12
CA THR A 265 16.00 -7.27 20.28
C THR A 265 16.41 -7.53 21.73
N VAL A 266 15.78 -8.50 22.37
CA VAL A 266 16.14 -8.93 23.73
C VAL A 266 16.54 -10.40 23.70
N SER A 267 17.53 -10.77 24.51
CA SER A 267 18.08 -12.14 24.49
C SER A 267 18.51 -12.63 25.87
N GLU A 268 18.37 -13.93 26.08
CA GLU A 268 18.82 -14.65 27.27
C GLU A 268 20.11 -15.45 27.02
N PRO A 269 20.89 -15.79 28.07
CA PRO A 269 22.12 -16.58 27.92
C PRO A 269 21.89 -17.99 27.34
N ASN A 270 20.68 -18.52 27.46
CA ASN A 270 20.27 -19.80 26.90
C ASN A 270 19.92 -19.72 25.39
N GLY A 271 20.02 -18.54 24.77
CA GLY A 271 19.75 -18.32 23.36
C GLY A 271 18.31 -17.92 23.01
N ALA A 272 17.38 -17.90 23.99
CA ALA A 272 16.02 -17.44 23.75
C ALA A 272 15.99 -15.93 23.42
N THR A 273 15.20 -15.55 22.41
CA THR A 273 15.13 -14.17 21.93
C THR A 273 13.68 -13.73 21.68
N ALA A 274 13.47 -12.42 21.74
CA ALA A 274 12.24 -11.77 21.27
C ALA A 274 12.55 -10.39 20.68
N VAL A 275 11.71 -9.95 19.74
CA VAL A 275 11.84 -8.69 19.02
C VAL A 275 10.56 -7.88 19.14
N ALA A 276 10.70 -6.58 19.38
CA ALA A 276 9.61 -5.62 19.35
C ALA A 276 9.94 -4.46 18.38
N TYR A 277 8.90 -3.82 17.84
CA TYR A 277 9.01 -2.71 16.91
C TYR A 277 8.25 -1.48 17.40
N ALA A 278 8.77 -0.29 17.10
CA ALA A 278 8.09 0.98 17.28
C ALA A 278 8.35 1.89 16.06
N GLN A 279 7.35 2.67 15.66
CA GLN A 279 7.50 3.67 14.59
C GLN A 279 7.67 5.04 15.22
N ILE A 280 8.70 5.77 14.80
CA ILE A 280 8.94 7.16 15.18
C ILE A 280 8.82 8.03 13.94
N VAL A 281 8.01 9.09 14.03
CA VAL A 281 7.74 9.98 12.90
C VAL A 281 8.41 11.33 13.13
N THR A 282 9.32 11.67 12.24
CA THR A 282 9.96 13.00 12.21
C THR A 282 9.40 13.79 11.04
N GLU A 283 8.83 14.94 11.36
CA GLU A 283 8.08 15.77 10.41
C GLU A 283 9.02 16.51 9.46
N ARG A 284 8.61 16.68 8.21
CA ARG A 284 9.36 17.47 7.24
C ARG A 284 9.16 18.97 7.50
N ASP A 285 9.94 19.81 6.83
CA ASP A 285 9.55 21.21 6.68
C ASP A 285 8.35 21.27 5.72
N VAL A 286 7.16 21.42 6.30
CA VAL A 286 5.91 21.49 5.55
C VAL A 286 5.84 22.71 4.65
N SER A 287 6.65 23.75 4.85
CA SER A 287 6.71 24.91 3.94
C SER A 287 7.39 24.59 2.61
N GLN A 288 8.09 23.45 2.53
CA GLN A 288 8.74 22.98 1.33
C GLN A 288 7.90 21.88 0.65
N PRO A 289 7.73 21.95 -0.69
CA PRO A 289 6.99 20.94 -1.41
C PRO A 289 7.69 19.57 -1.33
N ILE A 290 6.90 18.50 -1.24
CA ILE A 290 7.32 17.12 -1.52
C ILE A 290 7.52 16.95 -3.02
N VAL A 291 6.61 17.53 -3.80
CA VAL A 291 6.64 17.51 -5.28
C VAL A 291 6.52 18.92 -5.81
N ARG A 292 7.34 19.26 -6.80
CA ARG A 292 7.39 20.55 -7.48
C ARG A 292 7.71 20.32 -8.96
N VAL A 293 6.73 20.46 -9.84
CA VAL A 293 6.87 20.22 -11.29
C VAL A 293 6.05 21.21 -12.12
N GLY A 294 6.39 21.37 -13.40
CA GLY A 294 5.85 22.43 -14.24
C GLY A 294 6.46 23.80 -13.93
N PHE A 295 7.70 23.82 -13.46
CA PHE A 295 8.53 25.03 -13.31
C PHE A 295 9.68 25.00 -14.33
N ALA A 296 10.22 26.16 -14.66
CA ALA A 296 11.39 26.24 -15.55
C ALA A 296 12.68 25.69 -14.91
N THR A 297 12.80 25.77 -13.58
CA THR A 297 13.95 25.31 -12.80
C THR A 297 13.52 24.79 -11.43
N ASN A 298 14.44 24.13 -10.73
CA ASN A 298 14.26 23.64 -9.35
C ASN A 298 13.06 22.70 -9.18
N GLU A 299 12.83 21.85 -10.17
CA GLU A 299 11.81 20.80 -10.07
C GLU A 299 12.34 19.62 -9.27
N MET A 300 11.48 19.05 -8.43
CA MET A 300 11.82 17.95 -7.56
C MET A 300 10.60 17.09 -7.20
N PRO A 301 10.73 15.76 -7.15
CA PRO A 301 11.78 14.97 -7.80
C PRO A 301 11.84 15.24 -9.31
N ALA A 302 12.96 14.86 -9.95
CA ALA A 302 13.20 15.16 -11.36
C ALA A 302 12.08 14.57 -12.26
N PRO A 303 11.40 15.39 -13.09
CA PRO A 303 10.38 14.90 -13.99
C PRO A 303 10.98 14.33 -15.28
N LYS A 304 10.44 13.21 -15.76
CA LYS A 304 10.74 12.63 -17.09
C LYS A 304 9.47 12.65 -17.94
N LEU A 305 9.58 13.22 -19.14
CA LEU A 305 8.46 13.36 -20.06
C LEU A 305 8.40 12.14 -20.98
N HIS A 306 7.20 11.62 -21.18
CA HIS A 306 6.94 10.43 -22.00
C HIS A 306 5.82 10.69 -23.01
N GLY A 307 5.82 9.93 -24.11
CA GLY A 307 4.83 10.06 -25.17
C GLY A 307 4.90 11.44 -25.85
N THR A 308 3.76 12.10 -25.99
CA THR A 308 3.65 13.46 -26.57
C THR A 308 3.83 14.59 -25.55
N ALA A 309 4.12 14.27 -24.28
CA ALA A 309 4.35 15.30 -23.27
C ALA A 309 5.56 16.14 -23.65
N ARG A 310 5.44 17.46 -23.50
CA ARG A 310 6.51 18.41 -23.83
C ARG A 310 6.49 19.63 -22.91
N ARG A 311 7.57 20.40 -22.92
CA ARG A 311 7.63 21.70 -22.25
C ARG A 311 7.01 22.79 -23.13
N GLY A 312 6.24 23.67 -22.49
CA GLY A 312 5.86 24.95 -23.08
C GLY A 312 6.92 26.03 -22.86
N PRO A 313 6.77 27.21 -23.49
CA PRO A 313 7.76 28.28 -23.43
C PRO A 313 8.04 28.83 -22.03
N GLY A 314 7.06 28.76 -21.11
CA GLY A 314 7.18 29.23 -19.73
C GLY A 314 7.57 28.14 -18.73
N GLY A 315 7.99 26.95 -19.20
CA GLY A 315 8.34 25.80 -18.38
C GLY A 315 7.15 24.93 -17.97
N GLU A 316 5.93 25.29 -18.38
CA GLU A 316 4.72 24.50 -18.16
C GLU A 316 4.82 23.11 -18.81
N LEU A 317 4.17 22.12 -18.18
CA LEU A 317 3.99 20.80 -18.74
C LEU A 317 2.80 20.84 -19.70
N VAL A 318 3.03 20.49 -20.96
CA VAL A 318 1.98 20.40 -21.98
C VAL A 318 1.72 18.94 -22.26
N LEU A 319 0.46 18.54 -22.12
CA LEU A 319 -0.07 17.20 -22.36
C LEU A 319 -1.06 17.27 -23.54
N PRO A 320 -0.58 17.12 -24.79
CA PRO A 320 -1.45 17.20 -25.96
C PRO A 320 -2.48 16.09 -25.98
N ALA A 321 -3.66 16.40 -26.54
CA ALA A 321 -4.68 15.40 -26.79
C ALA A 321 -4.30 14.48 -27.96
N GLY A 322 -4.49 13.18 -27.76
CA GLY A 322 -4.38 12.16 -28.79
C GLY A 322 -3.27 11.15 -28.53
N PRO A 323 -3.35 9.94 -29.12
CA PRO A 323 -2.29 8.96 -29.06
C PRO A 323 -1.07 9.38 -29.93
N PRO A 324 0.16 9.00 -29.55
CA PRO A 324 0.50 8.40 -28.26
C PRO A 324 0.33 9.42 -27.13
N TRP A 325 -0.36 9.01 -26.07
CA TRP A 325 -0.70 9.91 -24.96
C TRP A 325 0.55 10.33 -24.19
N GLY A 326 0.63 11.61 -23.83
CA GLY A 326 1.73 12.18 -23.06
C GLY A 326 1.55 12.00 -21.55
N TRP A 327 2.62 11.83 -20.80
CA TRP A 327 2.57 11.86 -19.34
C TRP A 327 3.95 12.20 -18.79
N VAL A 328 4.01 12.49 -17.49
CA VAL A 328 5.25 12.85 -16.82
C VAL A 328 5.45 11.94 -15.63
N GLN A 329 6.55 11.19 -15.62
CA GLN A 329 7.03 10.46 -14.45
C GLN A 329 7.71 11.45 -13.50
N VAL A 330 7.44 11.37 -12.21
CA VAL A 330 8.11 12.22 -11.21
C VAL A 330 8.98 11.34 -10.32
N GLY A 331 10.30 11.46 -10.47
CA GLY A 331 11.29 10.61 -9.81
C GLY A 331 11.41 9.23 -10.45
N ASP A 332 12.37 8.44 -9.95
CA ASP A 332 12.70 7.10 -10.47
C ASP A 332 12.12 5.95 -9.63
N ALA A 333 11.46 6.28 -8.53
CA ALA A 333 10.83 5.36 -7.60
C ALA A 333 9.57 5.99 -7.02
N PRO A 334 8.68 5.21 -6.37
CA PRO A 334 7.62 5.79 -5.54
C PRO A 334 8.19 6.81 -4.54
N ILE A 335 7.47 7.92 -4.35
CA ILE A 335 7.94 9.01 -3.50
C ILE A 335 7.63 8.66 -2.03
N GLU A 336 8.66 8.26 -1.28
CA GLU A 336 8.55 7.84 0.12
C GLU A 336 7.87 8.88 1.01
N ASP A 337 8.11 10.16 0.74
CA ASP A 337 7.51 11.28 1.48
C ASP A 337 5.98 11.42 1.31
N LEU A 338 5.39 10.78 0.30
CA LEU A 338 3.94 10.73 0.14
C LEU A 338 3.29 9.62 0.99
N ARG A 339 4.07 8.62 1.46
CA ARG A 339 3.55 7.50 2.25
C ARG A 339 3.16 7.96 3.64
N GLY A 340 1.94 7.60 4.08
CA GLY A 340 1.47 7.85 5.44
C GLY A 340 1.15 9.31 5.75
N LEU A 341 1.01 10.17 4.74
CA LEU A 341 0.62 11.57 4.96
C LEU A 341 -0.76 11.63 5.62
N GLN A 342 -0.83 12.24 6.81
CA GLN A 342 -2.08 12.49 7.51
C GLN A 342 -2.79 13.73 6.98
N SER A 343 -2.04 14.71 6.52
CA SER A 343 -2.60 15.90 5.90
C SER A 343 -1.74 16.34 4.71
N LEU A 344 -2.38 16.91 3.68
CA LEU A 344 -1.70 17.32 2.46
C LEU A 344 -2.39 18.50 1.77
N THR A 345 -1.64 19.17 0.91
CA THR A 345 -2.14 20.20 0.01
C THR A 345 -1.58 19.97 -1.39
N ILE A 346 -2.45 19.91 -2.40
CA ILE A 346 -2.06 19.88 -3.82
C ILE A 346 -2.52 21.19 -4.45
N MET A 347 -1.63 21.89 -5.14
CA MET A 347 -1.95 23.17 -5.77
C MET A 347 -1.20 23.36 -7.08
N GLY A 348 -1.69 24.26 -7.93
CA GLY A 348 -1.04 24.65 -9.16
C GLY A 348 -2.00 25.32 -10.14
N TRP A 349 -1.50 25.57 -11.34
CA TRP A 349 -2.26 26.16 -12.43
C TRP A 349 -2.61 25.10 -13.47
N LEU A 350 -3.89 25.05 -13.87
CA LEU A 350 -4.39 24.16 -14.91
C LEU A 350 -5.02 24.96 -16.04
N ARG A 351 -4.76 24.55 -17.28
CA ARG A 351 -5.46 25.00 -18.47
C ARG A 351 -5.85 23.80 -19.31
N PRO A 352 -7.07 23.27 -19.18
CA PRO A 352 -7.53 22.20 -20.05
C PRO A 352 -7.73 22.75 -21.46
N ASP A 353 -7.23 22.09 -22.49
CA ASP A 353 -7.58 22.40 -23.88
C ASP A 353 -8.94 21.77 -24.24
N SER A 354 -9.32 20.69 -23.54
CA SER A 354 -10.62 20.03 -23.67
C SER A 354 -11.07 19.47 -22.31
N LEU A 355 -12.37 19.60 -22.04
CA LEU A 355 -13.03 18.96 -20.89
C LEU A 355 -13.70 17.63 -21.25
N GLN A 356 -13.51 17.11 -22.47
CA GLN A 356 -13.91 15.73 -22.73
C GLN A 356 -13.10 14.79 -21.82
N THR A 357 -13.77 13.88 -21.12
CA THR A 357 -13.14 12.97 -20.17
C THR A 357 -13.37 11.52 -20.53
N GLY A 358 -12.40 10.66 -20.20
CA GLY A 358 -12.64 9.22 -20.07
C GLY A 358 -13.49 8.88 -18.85
N SER A 359 -13.84 7.59 -18.67
CA SER A 359 -14.54 7.11 -17.47
C SER A 359 -13.80 7.54 -16.20
N GLY A 360 -14.51 8.05 -15.21
CA GLY A 360 -13.92 8.48 -13.92
C GLY A 360 -13.08 9.76 -13.97
N GLY A 361 -13.03 10.48 -15.10
CA GLY A 361 -12.33 11.75 -15.24
C GLY A 361 -10.89 11.63 -15.75
N ASN A 362 -10.34 12.78 -16.16
CA ASN A 362 -8.97 12.90 -16.66
C ASN A 362 -7.99 13.15 -15.50
N ARG A 363 -6.97 12.31 -15.35
CA ARG A 363 -5.97 12.35 -14.28
C ARG A 363 -4.98 13.49 -14.44
N ILE A 364 -4.72 14.15 -13.31
CA ILE A 364 -3.78 15.26 -13.12
C ILE A 364 -2.60 14.77 -12.29
N VAL A 365 -2.87 14.15 -11.13
CA VAL A 365 -1.88 13.58 -10.21
C VAL A 365 -2.28 12.14 -9.92
N PHE A 366 -1.37 11.18 -10.07
CA PHE A 366 -1.71 9.77 -9.93
C PHE A 366 -0.54 8.93 -9.37
N CYS A 367 -0.75 8.30 -8.21
CA CYS A 367 0.20 7.35 -7.63
C CYS A 367 -0.45 6.10 -7.03
N LEU A 368 -1.70 5.77 -7.41
CA LEU A 368 -2.40 4.62 -6.86
C LEU A 368 -1.68 3.30 -7.18
N ASN A 369 -1.63 2.41 -6.19
CA ASN A 369 -1.45 0.98 -6.46
C ASN A 369 -2.77 0.34 -6.94
N ARG A 370 -2.76 -0.98 -7.12
CA ARG A 370 -3.93 -1.73 -7.62
C ARG A 370 -5.04 -1.87 -6.59
N ASP A 371 -4.65 -1.93 -5.32
CA ASP A 371 -5.56 -2.02 -4.17
C ASP A 371 -6.16 -0.65 -3.82
N GLY A 372 -5.67 0.42 -4.48
CA GLY A 372 -6.16 1.78 -4.35
C GLY A 372 -5.34 2.66 -3.42
N ASP A 373 -4.27 2.18 -2.79
CA ASP A 373 -3.40 2.99 -1.93
C ASP A 373 -2.75 4.14 -2.72
N GLY A 374 -2.95 5.37 -2.24
CA GLY A 374 -2.30 6.56 -2.81
C GLY A 374 -3.23 7.72 -3.09
N ILE A 375 -2.85 8.54 -4.07
CA ILE A 375 -3.53 9.77 -4.47
C ILE A 375 -3.94 9.68 -5.95
N ASP A 376 -5.20 10.02 -6.25
CA ASP A 376 -5.68 10.28 -7.62
C ASP A 376 -6.46 11.62 -7.63
N LEU A 377 -5.95 12.60 -8.38
CA LEU A 377 -6.60 13.89 -8.60
C LEU A 377 -7.05 13.95 -10.07
N VAL A 378 -8.35 14.11 -10.29
CA VAL A 378 -8.94 14.10 -11.63
C VAL A 378 -9.75 15.35 -11.93
N CYS A 379 -9.84 15.69 -13.21
CA CYS A 379 -10.76 16.67 -13.79
C CYS A 379 -11.96 15.96 -14.42
N LEU A 380 -13.17 16.47 -14.15
CA LEU A 380 -14.43 15.97 -14.68
C LEU A 380 -14.96 16.82 -15.84
N ALA A 381 -15.91 16.27 -16.61
CA ALA A 381 -16.40 16.89 -17.84
C ALA A 381 -17.10 18.24 -17.65
N ASP A 382 -17.63 18.51 -16.46
CA ASP A 382 -18.25 19.79 -16.10
C ASP A 382 -17.25 20.77 -15.45
N GLY A 383 -15.94 20.50 -15.54
CA GLY A 383 -14.90 21.38 -15.01
C GLY A 383 -14.66 21.25 -13.51
N ARG A 384 -15.28 20.27 -12.82
CA ARG A 384 -14.93 19.93 -11.43
C ARG A 384 -13.54 19.30 -11.33
N LEU A 385 -12.93 19.47 -10.18
CA LEU A 385 -11.84 18.64 -9.70
C LEU A 385 -12.34 17.68 -8.62
N ARG A 386 -11.73 16.48 -8.56
CA ARG A 386 -12.05 15.43 -7.60
C ARG A 386 -10.77 14.84 -7.03
N LEU A 387 -10.70 14.76 -5.70
CA LEU A 387 -9.59 14.15 -4.98
C LEU A 387 -10.03 12.81 -4.40
N ALA A 388 -9.31 11.75 -4.77
CA ALA A 388 -9.40 10.43 -4.18
C ALA A 388 -8.10 10.09 -3.44
N ILE A 389 -8.25 9.59 -2.20
CA ILE A 389 -7.17 9.02 -1.38
C ILE A 389 -7.55 7.58 -1.06
N ASN A 390 -6.62 6.64 -1.25
CA ASN A 390 -6.77 5.22 -0.94
C ASN A 390 -7.95 4.53 -1.66
N GLN A 391 -8.36 5.02 -2.82
CA GLN A 391 -9.34 4.38 -3.69
C GLN A 391 -9.34 4.98 -5.10
N TRP A 392 -9.90 4.25 -6.05
CA TRP A 392 -10.15 4.73 -7.41
C TRP A 392 -11.19 5.87 -7.42
N PRO A 393 -11.04 6.88 -8.29
CA PRO A 393 -11.86 8.11 -8.25
C PRO A 393 -13.29 7.93 -8.79
N ASP A 394 -13.60 6.79 -9.41
CA ASP A 394 -14.88 6.51 -10.08
C ASP A 394 -16.09 6.59 -9.11
N ASP A 395 -15.93 6.09 -7.88
CA ASP A 395 -16.98 6.09 -6.85
C ASP A 395 -16.85 7.24 -5.84
N VAL A 396 -15.84 8.10 -5.99
CA VAL A 396 -15.63 9.25 -5.11
C VAL A 396 -16.58 10.38 -5.46
N ARG A 397 -16.99 11.18 -4.46
CA ARG A 397 -17.85 12.37 -4.62
C ARG A 397 -17.30 13.61 -3.93
N ASN A 398 -16.03 13.55 -3.54
CA ASN A 398 -15.27 14.62 -2.90
C ASN A 398 -14.78 15.64 -3.95
N ASP A 399 -15.75 16.39 -4.50
CA ASP A 399 -15.54 17.22 -5.68
C ASP A 399 -15.65 18.70 -5.35
N SER A 400 -14.92 19.54 -6.09
CA SER A 400 -15.19 20.97 -6.17
C SER A 400 -16.59 21.26 -6.73
N SER A 401 -17.02 22.53 -6.70
CA SER A 401 -18.20 22.98 -7.44
C SER A 401 -17.97 22.86 -8.96
N PRO A 402 -19.02 22.67 -9.78
CA PRO A 402 -18.90 22.63 -11.24
C PRO A 402 -18.47 23.97 -11.85
N GLY A 403 -17.91 23.90 -13.05
CA GLY A 403 -17.49 25.06 -13.86
C GLY A 403 -16.19 25.71 -13.42
N LYS A 404 -15.39 25.09 -12.54
CA LYS A 404 -14.14 25.70 -12.04
C LYS A 404 -13.03 25.74 -13.07
N LEU A 405 -12.87 24.65 -13.82
CA LEU A 405 -12.02 24.64 -15.00
C LEU A 405 -12.83 25.00 -16.24
N VAL A 406 -12.29 25.92 -17.04
CA VAL A 406 -12.86 26.37 -18.31
C VAL A 406 -11.86 26.06 -19.41
N ALA A 407 -12.32 25.41 -20.48
CA ALA A 407 -11.46 25.06 -21.61
C ALA A 407 -10.76 26.30 -22.20
N GLY A 408 -9.46 26.20 -22.42
CA GLY A 408 -8.61 27.26 -22.96
C GLY A 408 -8.21 28.35 -21.96
N LYS A 409 -8.72 28.33 -20.72
CA LYS A 409 -8.38 29.30 -19.67
C LYS A 409 -7.54 28.68 -18.57
N TRP A 410 -6.65 29.48 -17.99
CA TRP A 410 -5.88 29.14 -16.82
C TRP A 410 -6.68 29.37 -15.54
N THR A 411 -6.71 28.37 -14.67
CA THR A 411 -7.31 28.48 -13.34
C THR A 411 -6.30 27.97 -12.31
N PHE A 412 -6.01 28.77 -11.29
CA PHE A 412 -5.30 28.29 -10.11
C PHE A 412 -6.25 27.45 -9.27
N PHE A 413 -5.78 26.31 -8.78
CA PHE A 413 -6.48 25.50 -7.81
C PHE A 413 -5.58 25.18 -6.62
N ALA A 414 -6.20 24.98 -5.46
CA ALA A 414 -5.61 24.22 -4.37
C ALA A 414 -6.67 23.31 -3.76
N VAL A 415 -6.27 22.12 -3.34
CA VAL A 415 -7.08 21.20 -2.53
C VAL A 415 -6.29 20.78 -1.31
N THR A 416 -6.91 20.86 -0.15
CA THR A 416 -6.35 20.37 1.11
C THR A 416 -7.09 19.14 1.57
N TYR A 417 -6.39 18.23 2.25
CA TYR A 417 -6.96 17.04 2.86
C TYR A 417 -6.36 16.82 4.25
N ASP A 418 -7.17 16.45 5.23
CA ASP A 418 -6.73 16.08 6.58
C ASP A 418 -7.48 14.85 7.10
N ALA A 419 -6.79 13.72 7.15
CA ALA A 419 -7.30 12.44 7.62
C ALA A 419 -7.63 12.40 9.12
N SER A 420 -7.15 13.35 9.91
CA SER A 420 -7.46 13.43 11.35
C SER A 420 -8.86 13.98 11.62
N ARG A 421 -9.49 14.61 10.62
CA ARG A 421 -10.81 15.20 10.71
C ARG A 421 -11.88 14.27 10.14
N SER A 422 -12.96 14.07 10.90
CA SER A 422 -14.12 13.28 10.46
C SER A 422 -15.15 14.10 9.66
N GLN A 423 -15.07 15.42 9.74
CA GLN A 423 -15.88 16.39 9.00
C GLN A 423 -14.98 17.49 8.44
N ASP A 424 -15.40 18.11 7.34
CA ASP A 424 -14.68 19.22 6.71
C ASP A 424 -13.21 18.90 6.48
N SER A 425 -12.93 17.64 6.11
CA SER A 425 -11.57 17.15 5.93
C SER A 425 -10.96 17.58 4.61
N VAL A 426 -11.76 18.13 3.68
CA VAL A 426 -11.31 18.58 2.36
C VAL A 426 -11.78 19.99 2.07
N HIS A 427 -10.87 20.85 1.62
CA HIS A 427 -11.20 22.21 1.19
C HIS A 427 -10.65 22.49 -0.20
N TRP A 428 -11.50 23.05 -1.06
CA TRP A 428 -11.18 23.43 -2.43
C TRP A 428 -11.06 24.94 -2.56
N TYR A 429 -10.00 25.41 -3.21
CA TYR A 429 -9.75 26.82 -3.45
C TYR A 429 -9.47 27.06 -4.93
N PHE A 430 -9.98 28.17 -5.47
CA PHE A 430 -9.80 28.51 -6.89
C PHE A 430 -9.61 30.00 -7.11
N SER A 431 -8.86 30.35 -8.16
CA SER A 431 -8.96 31.66 -8.80
C SER A 431 -10.12 31.70 -9.80
N PRO A 432 -10.50 32.88 -10.30
CA PRO A 432 -11.22 32.99 -11.57
C PRO A 432 -10.44 32.35 -12.73
N ALA A 433 -11.13 32.06 -13.84
CA ALA A 433 -10.52 31.64 -15.09
C ALA A 433 -9.85 32.84 -15.79
N LEU A 434 -8.61 32.67 -16.24
CA LEU A 434 -7.73 33.74 -16.75
C LEU A 434 -7.11 33.35 -18.11
N ASP A 435 -6.65 34.36 -18.86
CA ASP A 435 -5.91 34.12 -20.11
C ASP A 435 -4.45 33.70 -19.89
N ALA A 436 -3.88 34.03 -18.73
CA ALA A 436 -2.53 33.64 -18.35
C ALA A 436 -2.41 33.49 -16.82
N PRO A 437 -1.49 32.64 -16.32
CA PRO A 437 -1.16 32.56 -14.89
C PRO A 437 -0.59 33.89 -14.42
N ARG A 438 -1.20 34.47 -13.38
CA ARG A 438 -0.80 35.74 -12.75
C ARG A 438 -1.37 35.80 -11.34
N PRO A 439 -0.83 36.65 -10.45
CA PRO A 439 -1.45 36.90 -9.15
C PRO A 439 -2.95 37.19 -9.32
N ALA A 440 -3.78 36.42 -8.62
CA ALA A 440 -5.22 36.46 -8.71
C ALA A 440 -5.84 36.23 -7.33
N GLU A 441 -7.06 36.71 -7.15
CA GLU A 441 -7.84 36.44 -5.94
C GLU A 441 -8.19 34.95 -5.90
N VAL A 442 -7.69 34.24 -4.88
CA VAL A 442 -8.02 32.84 -4.63
C VAL A 442 -9.04 32.77 -3.50
N LYS A 443 -10.14 32.04 -3.71
CA LYS A 443 -11.25 31.91 -2.77
C LYS A 443 -11.52 30.46 -2.43
N LEU A 444 -11.98 30.21 -1.21
CA LEU A 444 -12.58 28.93 -0.84
C LEU A 444 -13.83 28.74 -1.72
N ASP A 445 -13.89 27.61 -2.41
CA ASP A 445 -15.01 27.17 -3.21
C ASP A 445 -15.95 26.29 -2.38
N ARG A 446 -15.40 25.22 -1.82
CA ARG A 446 -16.20 24.17 -1.21
C ARG A 446 -15.42 23.45 -0.13
N THR A 447 -16.15 23.07 0.91
CA THR A 447 -15.70 22.16 1.96
C THR A 447 -16.51 20.87 1.88
N THR A 448 -15.83 19.73 2.03
CA THR A 448 -16.42 18.39 1.96
C THR A 448 -15.81 17.48 3.03
N SER A 449 -16.55 16.45 3.41
CA SER A 449 -16.08 15.41 4.35
C SER A 449 -15.73 14.15 3.57
N TYR A 450 -14.51 13.65 3.79
CA TYR A 450 -13.94 12.49 3.12
C TYR A 450 -13.05 11.71 4.09
N ASN A 451 -13.47 10.51 4.49
CA ASN A 451 -12.87 9.77 5.61
C ASN A 451 -12.19 8.47 5.12
N HIS A 452 -11.02 8.61 4.50
CA HIS A 452 -10.24 7.49 3.94
C HIS A 452 -8.87 7.28 4.60
N GLY A 453 -8.65 7.93 5.74
CA GLY A 453 -7.41 7.80 6.51
C GLY A 453 -6.18 8.42 5.85
N PRO A 454 -5.00 8.26 6.45
CA PRO A 454 -3.75 8.76 5.89
C PRO A 454 -3.46 8.12 4.53
N VAL A 455 -2.71 8.80 3.67
CA VAL A 455 -2.26 8.24 2.38
C VAL A 455 -1.60 6.89 2.61
N GLY A 456 -1.98 5.89 1.81
CA GLY A 456 -1.48 4.53 1.88
C GLY A 456 0.04 4.44 1.83
N THR A 457 0.56 3.32 2.29
CA THR A 457 2.00 3.10 2.40
C THR A 457 2.55 2.19 1.32
N ASP A 458 1.74 1.64 0.41
CA ASP A 458 2.21 0.95 -0.80
C ASP A 458 1.91 1.77 -2.06
N LEU A 459 2.66 2.85 -2.27
CA LEU A 459 2.47 3.74 -3.42
C LEU A 459 3.21 3.25 -4.66
N ARG A 460 2.76 3.72 -5.82
CA ARG A 460 3.46 3.55 -7.09
C ARG A 460 4.17 4.82 -7.50
N GLY A 461 4.96 4.73 -8.57
CA GLY A 461 5.59 5.91 -9.17
C GLY A 461 4.56 7.00 -9.44
N LEU A 462 4.89 8.23 -9.05
CA LEU A 462 4.02 9.37 -9.24
C LEU A 462 4.01 9.78 -10.71
N ALA A 463 2.82 9.91 -11.27
CA ALA A 463 2.60 10.41 -12.61
C ALA A 463 1.79 11.71 -12.60
N ILE A 464 2.18 12.65 -13.46
CA ILE A 464 1.34 13.79 -13.86
C ILE A 464 0.71 13.47 -15.21
N GLY A 465 -0.61 13.58 -15.28
CA GLY A 465 -1.38 13.03 -16.38
C GLY A 465 -1.80 11.59 -16.09
N ASN A 466 -1.71 10.72 -17.10
CA ASN A 466 -2.48 9.48 -17.08
C ASN A 466 -1.75 8.23 -16.59
N PHE A 467 -0.49 8.06 -16.98
CA PHE A 467 0.12 6.73 -17.00
C PHE A 467 1.10 6.52 -15.85
N ASN A 468 0.89 5.43 -15.12
CA ASN A 468 1.92 4.73 -14.35
C ASN A 468 1.79 3.22 -14.62
N GLU A 469 2.62 2.41 -13.97
CA GLU A 469 2.64 0.94 -14.13
C GLU A 469 1.36 0.21 -13.67
N THR A 470 0.43 0.87 -12.98
CA THR A 470 -0.82 0.26 -12.50
C THR A 470 -2.01 0.45 -13.43
N MET A 471 -1.85 1.24 -14.49
CA MET A 471 -2.86 1.38 -15.54
C MET A 471 -3.04 0.08 -16.36
N HIS A 472 -4.31 -0.30 -16.57
CA HIS A 472 -4.68 -1.32 -17.55
C HIS A 472 -4.65 -0.76 -18.99
N SER A 473 -4.81 -1.60 -20.02
CA SER A 473 -4.99 -1.13 -21.41
C SER A 473 -6.20 -0.21 -21.60
N PHE A 474 -7.17 -0.28 -20.69
CA PHE A 474 -8.34 0.59 -20.66
C PHE A 474 -8.06 1.77 -19.72
N GLY A 475 -8.27 3.00 -20.20
CA GLY A 475 -8.02 4.22 -19.43
C GLY A 475 -6.90 5.11 -19.98
N LEU A 476 -6.25 4.75 -21.10
CA LEU A 476 -5.27 5.62 -21.79
C LEU A 476 -5.86 6.98 -22.25
N ASP A 477 -7.18 7.04 -22.39
CA ASP A 477 -7.98 8.23 -22.68
C ASP A 477 -8.26 9.11 -21.45
N ARG A 478 -7.89 8.70 -20.24
CA ARG A 478 -8.03 9.49 -19.00
C ARG A 478 -6.89 10.47 -18.76
N GLN A 479 -6.12 10.84 -19.77
CA GLN A 479 -5.07 11.85 -19.65
C GLN A 479 -5.70 13.24 -19.47
N PHE A 480 -5.18 14.05 -18.54
CA PHE A 480 -5.41 15.50 -18.61
C PHE A 480 -4.88 16.05 -19.93
N ARG A 481 -5.73 16.78 -20.66
CA ARG A 481 -5.45 17.34 -21.98
C ARG A 481 -5.29 18.85 -21.84
N GLY A 482 -4.06 19.33 -21.93
CA GLY A 482 -3.78 20.76 -21.80
C GLY A 482 -2.47 21.04 -21.11
N ALA A 483 -2.38 22.22 -20.48
CA ALA A 483 -1.18 22.68 -19.83
C ALA A 483 -1.32 22.72 -18.31
N LEU A 484 -0.24 22.37 -17.60
CA LEU A 484 -0.11 22.47 -16.16
C LEU A 484 1.13 23.28 -15.82
N ARG A 485 1.03 24.20 -14.87
CA ARG A 485 2.15 25.02 -14.41
C ARG A 485 2.20 25.05 -12.90
N GLY A 486 3.41 24.93 -12.37
CA GLY A 486 3.67 25.09 -10.94
C GLY A 486 2.91 24.12 -10.05
N LEU A 487 2.77 22.86 -10.48
CA LEU A 487 2.11 21.83 -9.66
C LEU A 487 2.99 21.50 -8.46
N GLN A 488 2.41 21.61 -7.27
CA GLN A 488 3.08 21.35 -6.01
C GLN A 488 2.24 20.43 -5.11
N ILE A 489 2.92 19.53 -4.41
CA ILE A 489 2.32 18.69 -3.36
C ILE A 489 3.09 18.95 -2.06
N PHE A 490 2.37 19.31 -1.02
CA PHE A 490 2.85 19.46 0.36
C PHE A 490 2.17 18.42 1.23
N GLY A 491 2.80 18.04 2.33
CA GLY A 491 2.19 17.07 3.23
C GLY A 491 2.91 16.95 4.56
N SER A 492 2.18 16.41 5.52
CA SER A 492 2.64 16.13 6.87
C SER A 492 2.14 14.76 7.32
N ARG A 493 2.99 14.04 8.07
CA ARG A 493 2.58 12.80 8.76
C ARG A 493 2.01 13.11 10.15
N LEU A 494 2.13 14.35 10.60
CA LEU A 494 1.36 14.91 11.71
C LEU A 494 0.03 15.49 11.21
N ALA A 495 -1.02 15.37 12.02
CA ALA A 495 -2.33 15.94 11.77
C ALA A 495 -2.26 17.46 11.50
N GLU A 496 -3.16 17.97 10.66
CA GLU A 496 -3.37 19.39 10.32
C GLU A 496 -2.24 20.13 9.60
N ARG A 497 -0.96 19.81 9.83
CA ARG A 497 0.17 20.66 9.37
C ARG A 497 0.38 20.69 7.86
N GLY A 498 -0.08 19.68 7.14
CA GLY A 498 -0.02 19.59 5.68
C GLY A 498 -1.24 20.16 4.97
N ALA A 499 -2.34 20.43 5.70
CA ALA A 499 -3.57 21.00 5.17
C ALA A 499 -3.54 22.53 5.35
N PHE A 500 -3.11 23.24 4.30
CA PHE A 500 -2.85 24.68 4.40
C PHE A 500 -4.13 25.52 4.48
N GLY A 501 -4.08 26.58 5.29
CA GLY A 501 -5.04 27.68 5.20
C GLY A 501 -4.79 28.55 3.96
N LEU A 502 -5.78 29.40 3.62
CA LEU A 502 -5.72 30.28 2.45
C LEU A 502 -4.47 31.16 2.40
N GLU A 503 -4.02 31.71 3.53
CA GLU A 503 -2.83 32.55 3.59
C GLU A 503 -1.56 31.81 3.15
N ALA A 504 -1.40 30.55 3.59
CA ALA A 504 -0.28 29.71 3.19
C ALA A 504 -0.37 29.33 1.71
N ILE A 505 -1.57 29.04 1.21
CA ILE A 505 -1.79 28.79 -0.23
C ILE A 505 -1.38 30.01 -1.07
N LEU A 506 -1.76 31.22 -0.64
CA LEU A 506 -1.44 32.47 -1.36
C LEU A 506 0.07 32.75 -1.43
N ARG A 507 0.87 32.32 -0.44
CA ARG A 507 2.34 32.43 -0.49
C ARG A 507 2.98 31.57 -1.58
N HIS A 508 2.31 30.50 -2.00
CA HIS A 508 2.80 29.58 -3.04
C HIS A 508 2.08 29.73 -4.39
N CYS A 509 1.06 30.58 -4.47
CA CYS A 509 0.29 30.84 -5.69
C CYS A 509 1.01 31.77 -6.70
N GLN A 510 1.83 32.69 -6.18
CA GLN A 510 2.61 33.65 -6.96
C GLN A 510 3.71 32.97 -7.78
#